data_AF-E4Y3V0-F1
#
_entry.id   AF-E4Y3V0-F1
#
_cell.length_a   1.000
_cell.length_b   1.000
_cell.length_c   1.000
_cell.angle_alpha   90.00
_cell.angle_beta   90.00
_cell.angle_gamma   90.00
#
_symmetry.space_group_name_H-M   'P 1'
#
loop_
_entity.id
_entity.type
_entity.pdbx_description
1 polymer ?
#
loop_
_entity_poly.entity_id
_entity_poly.type
_entity_poly.pdbx_seq_one_letter_code
_entity_poly.pdbx_strand_id
1 'polypeptide(L)'
;MESFISCIRKDVDNDVISNYPRKDADYLERLKSFDQIEDFPISKEKAAIAGFEYIGPEDRLRCVYCDGQFESWAPTDDPLQAHIDTFPTCPFLIPLLTSPTNRSMSSYDERLASFSSWGRRCPSAEDLAAAGFYKSKKRGFPDSVKCFYCGLPLHSWEAGDLPWEEHARRVLIC
;
A
#
# COMPACT_ATOMS: atom_id res chain seq x y z
N MET A 1 25.11 6.17 -1.67
CA MET A 1 25.46 5.69 -3.03
C MET A 1 25.65 4.18 -2.94
N GLU A 2 24.82 3.28 -3.44
CA GLU A 2 23.55 3.38 -4.18
C GLU A 2 22.79 2.03 -4.04
N SER A 3 21.47 1.95 -4.19
CA SER A 3 20.43 2.99 -4.14
C SER A 3 19.07 2.35 -3.80
N PHE A 4 18.14 3.15 -3.26
CA PHE A 4 16.81 2.70 -2.80
C PHE A 4 15.64 3.35 -3.57
N ILE A 5 15.93 4.13 -4.61
CA ILE A 5 14.96 4.88 -5.42
C ILE A 5 15.05 4.41 -6.88
N SER A 6 14.44 3.26 -7.20
CA SER A 6 14.37 2.76 -8.58
C SER A 6 13.03 2.13 -8.97
N CYS A 7 11.98 2.35 -8.18
CA CYS A 7 10.63 1.82 -8.46
C CYS A 7 9.50 2.87 -8.36
N ILE A 8 9.82 4.18 -8.29
CA ILE A 8 8.78 5.22 -8.44
C ILE A 8 8.27 5.19 -9.88
N ARG A 9 7.00 4.83 -10.03
CA ARG A 9 6.31 4.69 -11.31
C ARG A 9 6.13 6.06 -11.96
N LYS A 10 6.64 6.27 -13.18
CA LYS A 10 6.41 7.51 -13.95
C LYS A 10 5.04 7.56 -14.62
N ASP A 11 4.48 6.39 -14.94
CA ASP A 11 3.22 6.25 -15.68
C ASP A 11 2.22 5.43 -14.87
N VAL A 12 1.49 6.08 -13.96
CA VAL A 12 0.49 5.45 -13.09
C VAL A 12 -0.66 4.88 -13.95
N ASP A 13 -1.25 3.74 -13.54
CA ASP A 13 -2.35 3.11 -14.28
C ASP A 13 -3.63 3.96 -14.20
N ASN A 14 -4.23 4.30 -15.34
CA ASN A 14 -5.48 5.07 -15.37
C ASN A 14 -6.63 4.34 -14.65
N ASP A 15 -6.66 3.00 -14.70
CA ASP A 15 -7.66 2.21 -13.95
C ASP A 15 -7.47 2.32 -12.43
N VAL A 16 -6.22 2.40 -11.94
CA VAL A 16 -5.91 2.60 -10.51
C VAL A 16 -6.24 4.03 -10.07
N ILE A 17 -5.96 5.03 -10.92
CA ILE A 17 -6.27 6.45 -10.66
C ILE A 17 -7.78 6.69 -10.58
N SER A 18 -8.60 5.97 -11.37
CA SER A 18 -10.05 6.22 -11.47
C SER A 18 -10.81 6.20 -10.13
N ASN A 19 -10.30 5.49 -9.13
CA ASN A 19 -10.89 5.33 -7.80
C ASN A 19 -9.89 5.60 -6.64
N TYR A 20 -8.71 6.15 -6.95
CA TYR A 20 -7.69 6.50 -5.97
C TYR A 20 -7.28 7.97 -6.13
N PRO A 21 -7.17 8.76 -5.04
CA PRO A 21 -7.27 8.33 -3.66
C PRO A 21 -8.71 8.03 -3.19
N ARG A 22 -8.86 7.01 -2.34
CA ARG A 22 -10.17 6.43 -2.01
C ARG A 22 -11.07 7.46 -1.33
N LYS A 23 -12.30 7.58 -1.82
CA LYS A 23 -13.45 8.02 -1.01
C LYS A 23 -13.86 6.87 -0.08
N ASP A 24 -13.01 6.57 0.89
CA ASP A 24 -13.33 5.61 1.96
C ASP A 24 -14.38 6.19 2.92
N ALA A 25 -14.84 5.40 3.89
CA ALA A 25 -15.84 5.86 4.87
C ALA A 25 -15.35 7.13 5.60
N ASP A 26 -14.05 7.20 5.87
CA ASP A 26 -13.40 8.28 6.61
C ASP A 26 -13.17 9.54 5.76
N TYR A 27 -13.32 9.50 4.43
CA TYR A 27 -13.24 10.69 3.56
C TYR A 27 -14.24 11.76 3.96
N LEU A 28 -15.46 11.37 4.36
CA LEU A 28 -16.48 12.34 4.78
C LEU A 28 -16.11 12.99 6.11
N GLU A 29 -15.51 12.26 7.06
CA GLU A 29 -15.04 12.84 8.33
C GLU A 29 -13.83 13.76 8.10
N ARG A 30 -12.89 13.35 7.24
CA ARG A 30 -11.78 14.21 6.80
C ARG A 30 -12.28 15.50 6.15
N LEU A 31 -13.30 15.44 5.30
CA LEU A 31 -13.87 16.65 4.68
C LEU A 31 -14.61 17.54 5.70
N LYS A 32 -15.37 16.96 6.64
CA LYS A 32 -16.06 17.70 7.70
C LYS A 32 -15.12 18.48 8.62
N SER A 33 -13.86 18.06 8.76
CA SER A 33 -12.87 18.82 9.53
C SER A 33 -12.69 20.27 9.04
N PHE A 34 -13.06 20.54 7.78
CA PHE A 34 -13.04 21.86 7.17
C PHE A 34 -14.37 22.64 7.27
N ASP A 35 -15.44 22.10 7.87
CA ASP A 35 -16.80 22.68 7.84
C ASP A 35 -16.89 24.11 8.41
N GLN A 36 -15.97 24.51 9.29
CA GLN A 36 -15.92 25.84 9.91
C GLN A 36 -14.96 26.81 9.22
N ILE A 37 -14.33 26.39 8.13
CA ILE A 37 -13.34 27.16 7.39
C ILE A 37 -13.93 27.48 6.02
N GLU A 38 -14.30 28.74 5.77
CA GLU A 38 -14.85 29.15 4.46
C GLU A 38 -13.74 29.33 3.43
N ASP A 39 -12.74 30.16 3.73
CA ASP A 39 -11.59 30.42 2.88
C ASP A 39 -10.41 29.52 3.28
N PHE A 40 -9.87 28.77 2.32
CA PHE A 40 -8.73 27.86 2.51
C PHE A 40 -7.88 27.89 1.23
N PRO A 41 -6.54 27.93 1.31
CA PRO A 41 -5.70 28.19 0.13
C PRO A 41 -5.84 27.13 -0.97
N ILE A 42 -6.16 25.88 -0.61
CA ILE A 42 -6.25 24.72 -1.51
C ILE A 42 -7.63 24.05 -1.46
N SER A 43 -7.97 23.20 -2.43
CA SER A 43 -9.23 22.44 -2.40
C SER A 43 -9.28 21.48 -1.20
N LYS A 44 -10.30 21.68 -0.35
CA LYS A 44 -10.61 20.85 0.83
C LYS A 44 -10.94 19.43 0.43
N GLU A 45 -11.60 19.26 -0.72
CA GLU A 45 -11.90 17.96 -1.32
C GLU A 45 -10.62 17.24 -1.75
N LYS A 46 -9.69 17.93 -2.42
CA LYS A 46 -8.37 17.36 -2.75
C LYS A 46 -7.57 16.98 -1.51
N ALA A 47 -7.61 17.81 -0.46
CA ALA A 47 -6.94 17.53 0.81
C ALA A 47 -7.52 16.28 1.48
N ALA A 48 -8.85 16.24 1.67
CA ALA A 48 -9.54 15.08 2.25
C ALA A 48 -9.40 13.81 1.41
N ILE A 49 -9.38 13.94 0.07
CA ILE A 49 -9.02 12.87 -0.86
C ILE A 49 -7.59 12.40 -0.58
N ALA A 50 -6.59 13.29 -0.50
CA ALA A 50 -5.18 12.96 -0.24
C ALA A 50 -4.86 12.45 1.18
N GLY A 51 -5.88 12.14 1.99
CA GLY A 51 -5.74 11.56 3.32
C GLY A 51 -5.59 12.58 4.45
N PHE A 52 -5.82 13.86 4.17
CA PHE A 52 -5.68 14.95 5.15
C PHE A 52 -6.97 15.31 5.88
N GLU A 53 -6.84 15.60 7.17
CA GLU A 53 -7.80 16.37 7.95
C GLU A 53 -7.20 17.74 8.30
N TYR A 54 -8.06 18.71 8.52
CA TYR A 54 -7.70 20.00 9.09
C TYR A 54 -7.50 19.87 10.61
N ILE A 55 -6.34 20.33 11.10
CA ILE A 55 -6.01 20.35 12.53
C ILE A 55 -5.85 21.77 13.08
N GLY A 56 -5.58 22.74 12.21
CA GLY A 56 -5.39 24.15 12.58
C GLY A 56 -4.18 24.42 13.50
N PRO A 57 -3.98 25.69 13.92
CA PRO A 57 -4.58 26.88 13.34
C PRO A 57 -4.17 27.11 11.87
N GLU A 58 -4.66 28.19 11.26
CA GLU A 58 -4.29 28.62 9.90
C GLU A 58 -4.60 27.57 8.82
N ASP A 59 -3.59 27.07 8.10
CA ASP A 59 -3.76 26.09 7.02
C ASP A 59 -3.25 24.69 7.35
N ARG A 60 -3.02 24.42 8.65
CA ARG A 60 -2.38 23.19 9.13
C ARG A 60 -3.23 21.95 8.89
N LEU A 61 -2.68 21.03 8.11
CA LEU A 61 -3.24 19.72 7.79
C LEU A 61 -2.44 18.58 8.43
N ARG A 62 -3.11 17.47 8.75
CA ARG A 62 -2.48 16.21 9.21
C ARG A 62 -2.97 15.04 8.36
N CYS A 63 -2.07 14.16 7.94
CA CYS A 63 -2.46 12.89 7.34
C CYS A 63 -2.84 11.87 8.42
N VAL A 64 -4.04 11.30 8.33
CA VAL A 64 -4.56 10.34 9.35
C VAL A 64 -3.88 8.96 9.32
N TYR A 65 -3.02 8.68 8.33
CA TYR A 65 -2.36 7.37 8.16
C TYR A 65 -0.86 7.38 8.51
N CYS A 66 -0.23 8.55 8.61
CA CYS A 66 1.18 8.69 8.97
C CYS A 66 1.49 9.80 9.98
N ASP A 67 0.47 10.54 10.44
CA ASP A 67 0.57 11.72 11.30
C ASP A 67 1.45 12.87 10.76
N GLY A 68 1.86 12.78 9.48
CA GLY A 68 2.61 13.83 8.78
C GLY A 68 1.80 15.12 8.69
N GLN A 69 2.42 16.25 9.06
CA GLN A 69 1.80 17.57 9.12
C GLN A 69 2.33 18.49 8.02
N PHE A 70 1.47 19.37 7.54
CA PHE A 70 1.69 20.26 6.41
C PHE A 70 1.04 21.63 6.67
N GLU A 71 1.73 22.70 6.28
CA GLU A 71 1.35 24.09 6.51
C GLU A 71 2.04 24.99 5.47
N SER A 72 1.66 26.26 5.37
CA SER A 72 2.16 27.23 4.36
C SER A 72 1.84 26.85 2.91
N TRP A 73 0.61 26.40 2.66
CA TRP A 73 0.09 26.00 1.35
C TRP A 73 -0.13 27.20 0.42
N ALA A 74 0.39 27.11 -0.81
CA ALA A 74 0.05 28.02 -1.90
C ALA A 74 -1.19 27.52 -2.66
N PRO A 75 -2.01 28.42 -3.27
CA PRO A 75 -3.18 28.02 -4.05
C PRO A 75 -2.93 27.15 -5.30
N THR A 76 -1.66 27.01 -5.68
CA THR A 76 -1.21 26.15 -6.79
C THR A 76 -0.83 24.73 -6.34
N ASP A 77 -0.71 24.48 -5.04
CA ASP A 77 -0.17 23.23 -4.53
C ASP A 77 -1.17 22.08 -4.68
N ASP A 78 -0.68 20.90 -5.06
CA ASP A 78 -1.47 19.69 -5.05
C ASP A 78 -1.21 18.90 -3.76
N PRO A 79 -2.22 18.67 -2.90
CA PRO A 79 -2.02 18.00 -1.63
C PRO A 79 -1.46 16.58 -1.77
N LEU A 80 -1.87 15.84 -2.81
CA LEU A 80 -1.38 14.48 -3.04
C LEU A 80 0.10 14.51 -3.45
N GLN A 81 0.50 15.46 -4.30
CA GLN A 81 1.89 15.61 -4.70
C GLN A 81 2.79 15.99 -3.51
N ALA A 82 2.39 16.99 -2.72
CA ALA A 82 3.11 17.36 -1.49
C ALA A 82 3.24 16.17 -0.52
N HIS A 83 2.18 15.36 -0.39
CA HIS A 83 2.17 14.14 0.42
C HIS A 83 3.21 13.12 -0.08
N ILE A 84 3.26 12.87 -1.39
CA ILE A 84 4.24 11.98 -2.03
C ILE A 84 5.67 12.47 -1.82
N ASP A 85 5.92 13.75 -1.99
CA ASP A 85 7.28 14.31 -1.90
C ASP A 85 7.81 14.34 -0.46
N THR A 86 6.93 14.55 0.53
CA THR A 86 7.33 14.73 1.94
C THR A 86 7.30 13.43 2.75
N PHE A 87 6.31 12.55 2.52
CA PHE A 87 6.16 11.27 3.22
C PHE A 87 5.90 10.09 2.24
N PRO A 88 6.83 9.78 1.32
CA PRO A 88 6.65 8.72 0.30
C PRO A 88 6.46 7.31 0.88
N THR A 89 6.75 7.11 2.16
CA THR A 89 6.53 5.85 2.89
C THR A 89 5.21 5.81 3.67
N CYS A 90 4.36 6.83 3.55
CA CYS A 90 3.05 6.85 4.21
C CYS A 90 2.20 5.64 3.77
N PRO A 91 1.62 4.85 4.71
CA PRO A 91 0.80 3.67 4.39
C PRO A 91 -0.31 3.94 3.37
N PHE A 92 -0.89 5.14 3.44
CA PHE A 92 -1.88 5.63 2.48
C PHE A 92 -1.40 5.56 1.03
N LEU A 93 -0.17 6.03 0.77
CA LEU A 93 0.40 6.21 -0.57
C LEU A 93 0.95 4.92 -1.19
N ILE A 94 1.12 3.85 -0.40
CA ILE A 94 1.74 2.60 -0.86
C ILE A 94 1.04 2.01 -2.09
N PRO A 95 -0.31 1.92 -2.16
CA PRO A 95 -1.00 1.40 -3.34
C PRO A 95 -0.81 2.25 -4.60
N LEU A 96 -0.48 3.54 -4.46
CA LEU A 96 -0.19 4.44 -5.57
C LEU A 96 1.27 4.36 -6.03
N LEU A 97 2.20 4.33 -5.07
CA LEU A 97 3.64 4.47 -5.33
C LEU A 97 4.35 3.14 -5.59
N THR A 98 3.75 2.01 -5.19
CA THR A 98 4.36 0.68 -5.37
C THR A 98 3.72 -0.10 -6.51
N SER A 99 4.34 -1.23 -6.87
CA SER A 99 3.87 -2.13 -7.92
C SER A 99 4.28 -3.54 -7.56
N PRO A 100 3.58 -4.58 -8.08
CA PRO A 100 3.95 -5.95 -7.77
C PRO A 100 5.38 -6.27 -8.22
N THR A 101 6.21 -6.76 -7.28
CA THR A 101 7.58 -7.24 -7.54
C THR A 101 7.61 -8.33 -8.60
N ASN A 102 6.53 -9.12 -8.70
CA ASN A 102 6.35 -10.09 -9.77
C ASN A 102 4.94 -10.01 -10.39
N ARG A 103 4.82 -9.23 -11.48
CA ARG A 103 3.55 -9.01 -12.19
C ARG A 103 2.93 -10.28 -12.79
N SER A 104 3.72 -11.29 -13.18
CA SER A 104 3.15 -12.54 -13.72
C SER A 104 2.44 -13.38 -12.65
N MET A 105 2.71 -13.13 -11.37
CA MET A 105 2.07 -13.80 -10.23
C MET A 105 0.92 -12.96 -9.63
N SER A 106 0.43 -11.95 -10.36
CA SER A 106 -0.72 -11.13 -9.92
C SER A 106 -2.05 -11.90 -9.93
N SER A 107 -2.21 -12.87 -10.85
CA SER A 107 -3.38 -13.75 -10.88
C SER A 107 -3.32 -14.78 -9.75
N TYR A 108 -4.46 -15.03 -9.10
CA TYR A 108 -4.60 -16.13 -8.13
C TYR A 108 -4.29 -17.49 -8.76
N ASP A 109 -4.77 -17.75 -9.98
CA ASP A 109 -4.61 -19.03 -10.66
C ASP A 109 -3.14 -19.33 -10.99
N GLU A 110 -2.37 -18.32 -11.41
CA GLU A 110 -0.92 -18.44 -11.64
C GLU A 110 -0.15 -18.74 -10.35
N ARG A 111 -0.53 -18.10 -9.24
CA ARG A 111 0.03 -18.41 -7.92
C ARG A 111 -0.30 -19.84 -7.50
N LEU A 112 -1.54 -20.28 -7.65
CA LEU A 112 -1.97 -21.64 -7.32
C LEU A 112 -1.25 -22.68 -8.19
N ALA A 113 -1.13 -22.46 -9.50
CA ALA A 113 -0.41 -23.34 -10.41
C ALA A 113 1.08 -23.53 -10.03
N SER A 114 1.72 -22.51 -9.45
CA SER A 114 3.09 -22.60 -8.94
C SER A 114 3.28 -23.67 -7.83
N PHE A 115 2.19 -24.05 -7.14
CA PHE A 115 2.17 -25.03 -6.05
C PHE A 115 1.90 -26.47 -6.50
N SER A 116 1.91 -26.77 -7.80
CA SER A 116 1.78 -28.12 -8.39
C SER A 116 2.69 -29.22 -7.78
N SER A 117 3.75 -28.83 -7.05
CA SER A 117 4.65 -29.73 -6.31
C SER A 117 4.82 -29.33 -4.83
N TRP A 118 3.81 -28.73 -4.20
CA TRP A 118 3.88 -28.26 -2.80
C TRP A 118 4.00 -29.40 -1.80
N GLY A 119 3.19 -30.46 -1.95
CA GLY A 119 3.26 -31.69 -1.15
C GLY A 119 2.87 -31.56 0.34
N ARG A 120 2.64 -30.35 0.84
CA ARG A 120 2.16 -30.05 2.20
C ARG A 120 0.66 -29.75 2.19
N ARG A 121 -0.02 -30.09 3.29
CA ARG A 121 -1.45 -29.79 3.50
C ARG A 121 -1.72 -28.61 4.43
N CYS A 122 -0.72 -28.18 5.19
CA CYS A 122 -0.82 -27.08 6.15
C CYS A 122 0.52 -26.30 6.14
N PRO A 123 0.49 -25.00 5.80
CA PRO A 123 -0.59 -24.31 5.07
C PRO A 123 -0.86 -24.97 3.70
N SER A 124 -2.08 -24.86 3.19
CA SER A 124 -2.45 -25.41 1.87
C SER A 124 -1.91 -24.54 0.73
N ALA A 125 -1.95 -25.05 -0.50
CA ALA A 125 -1.54 -24.28 -1.68
C ALA A 125 -2.51 -23.11 -1.94
N GLU A 126 -3.78 -23.34 -1.65
CA GLU A 126 -4.90 -22.42 -1.74
C GLU A 126 -4.74 -21.27 -0.74
N ASP A 127 -4.46 -21.56 0.53
CA ASP A 127 -4.24 -20.53 1.57
C ASP A 127 -3.04 -19.63 1.23
N LEU A 128 -1.95 -20.22 0.72
CA LEU A 128 -0.76 -19.50 0.28
C LEU A 128 -1.07 -18.61 -0.93
N ALA A 129 -1.73 -19.15 -1.96
CA ALA A 129 -2.10 -18.40 -3.16
C ALA A 129 -3.10 -17.27 -2.86
N ALA A 130 -4.04 -17.50 -1.93
CA ALA A 130 -4.98 -16.49 -1.44
C ALA A 130 -4.26 -15.35 -0.70
N ALA A 131 -3.29 -15.67 0.17
CA ALA A 131 -2.45 -14.69 0.85
C ALA A 131 -1.36 -14.04 -0.04
N GLY A 132 -1.42 -14.20 -1.36
CA GLY A 132 -0.50 -13.55 -2.30
C GLY A 132 0.84 -14.27 -2.52
N PHE A 133 1.04 -15.46 -1.95
CA PHE A 133 2.28 -16.21 -2.14
C PHE A 133 2.28 -17.06 -3.41
N TYR A 134 3.47 -17.21 -4.01
CA TYR A 134 3.77 -18.22 -5.02
C TYR A 134 5.01 -19.02 -4.63
N LYS A 135 5.14 -20.25 -5.12
CA LYS A 135 6.28 -21.13 -4.78
C LYS A 135 7.59 -20.57 -5.34
N SER A 136 8.62 -20.47 -4.48
CA SER A 136 9.94 -19.93 -4.80
C SER A 136 11.02 -20.99 -4.67
N LYS A 137 11.95 -21.03 -5.63
CA LYS A 137 13.07 -21.99 -5.61
C LYS A 137 14.24 -21.43 -4.78
N LYS A 138 14.26 -21.72 -3.47
CA LYS A 138 15.38 -21.38 -2.56
C LYS A 138 16.15 -22.64 -2.16
N ARG A 139 17.47 -22.68 -2.43
CA ARG A 139 18.32 -23.83 -2.06
C ARG A 139 18.29 -24.04 -0.54
N GLY A 140 18.03 -25.27 -0.10
CA GLY A 140 17.90 -25.63 1.31
C GLY A 140 16.51 -25.38 1.93
N PHE A 141 15.60 -24.73 1.22
CA PHE A 141 14.25 -24.38 1.70
C PHE A 141 13.20 -24.81 0.66
N PRO A 142 12.82 -26.10 0.61
CA PRO A 142 11.92 -26.64 -0.41
C PRO A 142 10.48 -26.14 -0.29
N ASP A 143 10.13 -25.62 0.89
CA ASP A 143 8.87 -24.97 1.24
C ASP A 143 8.94 -23.44 1.15
N SER A 144 9.92 -22.89 0.42
CA SER A 144 10.02 -21.45 0.25
C SER A 144 8.94 -20.92 -0.69
N VAL A 145 8.34 -19.82 -0.29
CA VAL A 145 7.35 -19.05 -1.04
C VAL A 145 7.77 -17.59 -1.09
N LYS A 146 7.20 -16.81 -2.01
CA LYS A 146 7.44 -15.37 -2.12
C LYS A 146 6.12 -14.64 -2.38
N CYS A 147 5.87 -13.53 -1.70
CA CYS A 147 4.71 -12.70 -2.02
C CYS A 147 4.90 -12.07 -3.41
N PHE A 148 3.86 -12.11 -4.26
CA PHE A 148 3.93 -11.53 -5.61
C PHE A 148 4.09 -9.99 -5.57
N TYR A 149 3.56 -9.35 -4.54
CA TYR A 149 3.48 -7.90 -4.44
C TYR A 149 4.75 -7.30 -3.79
N CYS A 150 4.94 -7.47 -2.47
CA CYS A 150 6.13 -6.95 -1.78
C CYS A 150 7.41 -7.77 -1.98
N GLY A 151 7.32 -8.98 -2.53
CA GLY A 151 8.48 -9.83 -2.72
C GLY A 151 9.04 -10.48 -1.45
N LEU A 152 8.35 -10.40 -0.30
CA LEU A 152 8.78 -11.05 0.95
C LEU A 152 8.93 -12.57 0.76
N PRO A 153 10.11 -13.16 1.02
CA PRO A 153 10.28 -14.61 1.01
C PRO A 153 10.01 -15.22 2.39
N LEU A 154 9.15 -16.23 2.45
CA LEU A 154 8.89 -17.04 3.65
C LEU A 154 9.24 -18.52 3.38
N HIS A 155 9.46 -19.29 4.44
CA HIS A 155 9.75 -20.74 4.45
C HIS A 155 9.67 -21.26 5.90
N SER A 156 9.96 -22.54 6.11
CA SER A 156 9.93 -23.19 7.44
C SER A 156 8.53 -23.19 8.04
N TRP A 157 7.53 -23.49 7.21
CA TRP A 157 6.12 -23.46 7.60
C TRP A 157 5.76 -24.63 8.52
N GLU A 158 5.05 -24.32 9.60
CA GLU A 158 4.55 -25.24 10.62
C GLU A 158 3.04 -25.53 10.45
N ALA A 159 2.55 -26.53 11.17
CA ALA A 159 1.13 -26.89 11.15
C ALA A 159 0.35 -25.94 12.05
N GLY A 160 -0.53 -25.13 11.47
CA GLY A 160 -1.30 -24.09 12.15
C GLY A 160 -0.95 -22.67 11.70
N ASP A 161 0.15 -22.48 10.96
CA ASP A 161 0.51 -21.19 10.38
C ASP A 161 -0.59 -20.69 9.43
N LEU A 162 -1.06 -19.47 9.65
CA LEU A 162 -1.97 -18.77 8.74
C LEU A 162 -1.14 -17.86 7.82
N PRO A 163 -1.05 -18.13 6.51
CA PRO A 163 -0.16 -17.38 5.61
C PRO A 163 -0.37 -15.87 5.61
N TRP A 164 -1.62 -15.42 5.75
CA TRP A 164 -1.95 -13.99 5.85
C TRP A 164 -1.39 -13.35 7.13
N GLU A 165 -1.48 -14.02 8.29
CA GLU A 165 -0.94 -13.48 9.54
C GLU A 165 0.59 -13.48 9.54
N GLU A 166 1.22 -14.55 9.03
CA GLU A 166 2.68 -14.61 8.88
C GLU A 166 3.20 -13.53 7.91
N HIS A 167 2.42 -13.15 6.90
CA HIS A 167 2.71 -12.03 6.01
C HIS A 167 2.58 -10.68 6.74
N ALA A 168 1.39 -10.38 7.28
CA ALA A 168 1.06 -9.10 7.90
C ALA A 168 1.95 -8.76 9.11
N ARG A 169 2.40 -9.77 9.88
CA ARG A 169 3.30 -9.56 11.02
C ARG A 169 4.71 -9.12 10.62
N ARG A 170 5.13 -9.39 9.38
CA ARG A 170 6.50 -9.13 8.89
C ARG A 170 6.59 -7.91 7.95
N VAL A 171 5.49 -7.53 7.33
CA VAL A 171 5.42 -6.46 6.33
C VAL A 171 4.11 -5.69 6.55
N LEU A 172 4.22 -4.46 7.06
CA LEU A 172 3.08 -3.52 7.23
C LEU A 172 2.58 -2.91 5.91
N ILE A 173 3.23 -3.25 4.81
CA ILE A 173 3.19 -2.53 3.53
C ILE A 173 2.79 -3.43 2.35
N CYS A 174 1.98 -4.47 2.62
CA CYS A 174 1.54 -5.45 1.63
C CYS A 174 0.29 -6.24 2.05
#